data_AF-A0A937RN80-F1
#
_entry.id   AF-A0A937RN80-F1
#
_cell.length_a   1.000
_cell.length_b   1.000
_cell.length_c   1.000
_cell.angle_alpha   90.00
_cell.angle_beta   90.00
_cell.angle_gamma   90.00
#
_symmetry.space_group_name_H-M   'P 1'
#
loop_
_entity.id
_entity.type
_entity.pdbx_description
1 polymer ?
#
loop_
_entity_poly.entity_id
_entity_poly.type
_entity_poly.pdbx_seq_one_letter_code
_entity_poly.pdbx_strand_id
1 'polypeptide(L)'
;MKVEGYIFNIIGIFAVIVDIIYWIYSKDPTGTAALALTAGMGFLVGTYLLFTGRRVGMRPQDLPDAEIADGAGELGHFTPGSYYPFFIAASATLGVSGFIFGIWLALIGGLMTLFFVTCLVFENFWHPPVPED
;
A
#
# COMPACT_ATOMS: atom_id res chain seq x y z
N MET A 1 3.03 11.79 12.38
CA MET A 1 1.77 11.12 11.93
C MET A 1 0.56 12.04 11.74
N LYS A 2 0.45 13.18 12.44
CA LYS A 2 -0.72 14.07 12.29
C LYS A 2 -0.78 14.71 10.90
N VAL A 3 0.35 15.20 10.41
CA VAL A 3 0.45 15.88 9.11
C VAL A 3 0.16 14.91 7.98
N GLU A 4 0.73 13.71 8.03
CA GLU A 4 0.54 12.64 7.05
C GLU A 4 -0.95 12.24 6.94
N GLY A 5 -1.63 12.10 8.08
CA GLY A 5 -3.08 11.83 8.10
C GLY A 5 -3.91 12.99 7.55
N TYR A 6 -3.53 14.25 7.81
CA TYR A 6 -4.22 15.41 7.25
C TYR A 6 -4.06 15.52 5.73
N ILE A 7 -2.88 15.21 5.18
CA ILE A 7 -2.65 15.25 3.73
C ILE A 7 -3.66 14.35 3.00
N PHE A 8 -3.81 13.09 3.44
CA PHE A 8 -4.76 12.16 2.82
C PHE A 8 -6.23 12.59 3.00
N ASN A 9 -6.60 13.13 4.16
CA ASN A 9 -7.96 13.63 4.39
C ASN A 9 -8.27 14.87 3.56
N ILE A 10 -7.30 15.78 3.35
CA ILE A 10 -7.48 16.95 2.47
C ILE A 10 -7.73 16.50 1.03
N ILE A 11 -6.96 15.52 0.54
CA ILE A 11 -7.18 14.93 -0.77
C ILE A 11 -8.56 14.27 -0.85
N GLY A 12 -8.98 13.56 0.18
CA GLY A 12 -10.32 12.98 0.27
C GLY A 12 -11.43 14.03 0.22
N ILE A 13 -11.32 15.12 0.99
CA ILE A 13 -12.26 16.25 0.98
C ILE A 13 -12.30 16.91 -0.40
N PHE A 14 -11.14 17.14 -1.01
CA PHE A 14 -11.06 17.67 -2.36
C PHE A 14 -11.79 16.77 -3.37
N ALA A 15 -11.56 15.45 -3.31
CA ALA A 15 -12.25 14.50 -4.16
C ALA A 15 -13.77 14.52 -3.96
N VAL A 16 -14.27 14.65 -2.73
CA VAL A 16 -15.71 14.82 -2.45
C VAL A 16 -16.27 16.09 -3.09
N ILE A 17 -15.55 17.22 -2.93
CA ILE A 17 -16.00 18.50 -3.51
C ILE A 17 -16.07 18.38 -5.04
N VAL A 18 -15.04 17.81 -5.66
CA VAL A 18 -15.00 17.58 -7.11
C VAL A 18 -16.09 16.60 -7.55
N ASP A 19 -16.35 15.53 -6.78
CA ASP A 19 -17.40 14.55 -7.06
C ASP A 19 -18.79 15.20 -7.11
N ILE A 20 -19.11 16.03 -6.12
CA ILE A 20 -20.39 16.76 -6.08
C ILE A 20 -20.52 17.70 -7.28
N ILE A 21 -19.47 18.46 -7.58
CA ILE A 21 -19.46 19.35 -8.75
C ILE A 21 -19.65 18.52 -10.02
N TYR A 22 -18.86 17.47 -10.19
CA TYR A 22 -18.89 16.59 -11.35
C TYR A 22 -20.28 15.99 -11.58
N TRP A 23 -20.92 15.47 -10.53
CA TRP A 23 -22.27 14.91 -10.64
C TRP A 23 -23.30 15.93 -11.12
N ILE A 24 -23.25 17.16 -10.59
CA ILE A 24 -24.18 18.23 -10.97
C ILE A 24 -24.09 18.56 -12.46
N TYR A 25 -22.89 18.62 -13.03
CA TYR A 25 -22.68 18.98 -14.43
C TYR A 25 -22.79 17.78 -15.39
N SER A 26 -22.18 16.66 -15.04
CA SER A 26 -22.05 15.51 -15.94
C SER A 26 -23.20 14.53 -15.83
N LYS A 27 -23.75 14.32 -14.62
CA LYS A 27 -24.71 13.24 -14.31
C LYS A 27 -24.25 11.85 -14.79
N ASP A 28 -22.94 11.64 -14.93
CA ASP A 28 -22.37 10.35 -15.32
C ASP A 28 -22.09 9.51 -14.06
N PRO A 29 -22.74 8.34 -13.91
CA PRO A 29 -22.51 7.48 -12.77
C PRO A 29 -21.09 6.90 -12.74
N THR A 30 -20.41 6.76 -13.88
CA THR A 30 -19.09 6.10 -13.95
C THR A 30 -18.00 6.97 -13.33
N GLY A 31 -17.89 8.23 -13.76
CA GLY A 31 -16.94 9.18 -13.18
C GLY A 31 -17.24 9.48 -11.71
N THR A 32 -18.52 9.59 -11.35
CA THR A 32 -18.96 9.82 -9.97
C THR A 32 -18.56 8.67 -9.05
N ALA A 33 -18.74 7.42 -9.49
CA ALA A 33 -18.29 6.26 -8.73
C ALA A 33 -16.76 6.25 -8.53
N ALA A 34 -15.98 6.60 -9.55
CA ALA A 34 -14.52 6.67 -9.45
C ALA A 34 -14.05 7.75 -8.47
N LEU A 35 -14.68 8.94 -8.49
CA LEU A 35 -14.35 10.04 -7.59
C LEU A 35 -14.78 9.74 -6.15
N ALA A 36 -15.96 9.17 -5.95
CA ALA A 36 -16.43 8.73 -4.64
C ALA A 36 -15.52 7.66 -4.00
N LEU A 37 -15.06 6.67 -4.79
CA LEU A 37 -14.11 5.66 -4.32
C LEU A 37 -12.72 6.27 -4.00
N THR A 38 -12.29 7.26 -4.78
CA THR A 38 -11.04 7.99 -4.52
C THR A 38 -11.12 8.78 -3.21
N ALA A 39 -12.26 9.45 -2.95
CA ALA A 39 -12.52 10.10 -1.68
C ALA A 39 -12.50 9.10 -0.52
N GLY A 40 -13.18 7.95 -0.68
CA GLY A 40 -13.19 6.86 0.29
C GLY A 40 -11.78 6.33 0.60
N MET A 41 -10.94 6.15 -0.41
CA MET A 41 -9.54 5.73 -0.24
C MET A 41 -8.74 6.76 0.56
N GLY A 42 -8.89 8.06 0.25
CA GLY A 42 -8.26 9.15 0.99
C GLY A 42 -8.67 9.15 2.47
N PHE A 43 -9.97 9.01 2.76
CA PHE A 43 -10.45 8.93 4.14
C PHE A 43 -10.00 7.67 4.87
N LEU A 44 -10.00 6.51 4.23
CA LEU A 44 -9.58 5.26 4.85
C LEU A 44 -8.12 5.37 5.32
N VAL A 45 -7.22 5.82 4.45
CA VAL A 45 -5.81 6.00 4.79
C VAL A 45 -5.63 7.14 5.80
N GLY A 46 -6.21 8.31 5.56
CA GLY A 46 -6.05 9.49 6.41
C GLY A 46 -6.56 9.28 7.83
N THR A 47 -7.74 8.70 8.00
CA THR A 47 -8.31 8.42 9.33
C THR A 47 -7.53 7.33 10.06
N TYR A 48 -7.06 6.29 9.36
CA TYR A 48 -6.19 5.27 9.94
C TYR A 48 -4.88 5.87 10.50
N LEU A 49 -4.22 6.75 9.73
CA LEU A 49 -2.99 7.41 10.17
C LEU A 49 -3.24 8.34 11.37
N LEU A 50 -4.34 9.11 11.37
CA LEU A 50 -4.70 9.95 12.52
C LEU A 50 -5.00 9.12 13.77
N PHE A 51 -5.70 8.00 13.62
CA PHE A 51 -5.99 7.09 14.72
C PHE A 51 -4.71 6.47 15.29
N THR A 52 -3.82 6.00 14.42
CA THR A 52 -2.52 5.44 14.80
C THR A 52 -1.65 6.48 15.50
N GLY A 53 -1.59 7.70 14.96
CA GLY A 53 -0.83 8.81 15.55
C GLY A 53 -1.31 9.20 16.95
N ARG A 54 -2.62 9.06 17.25
CA ARG A 54 -3.17 9.26 18.59
C ARG A 54 -2.76 8.16 19.58
N ARG A 55 -2.49 6.94 19.09
CA ARG A 55 -2.10 5.79 19.93
C ARG A 55 -0.60 5.71 20.19
N VAL A 56 0.23 6.02 19.19
CA VAL A 56 1.69 5.81 19.25
C VAL A 56 2.43 7.01 19.84
N GLY A 57 1.87 8.23 19.76
CA GLY A 57 2.53 9.46 20.22
C GLY A 57 3.42 10.10 19.14
N MET A 58 4.20 11.12 19.55
CA MET A 58 5.11 11.83 18.65
C MET A 58 6.38 11.03 18.43
N ARG A 59 6.82 10.96 17.16
CA ARG A 59 8.05 10.28 16.75
C ARG A 59 9.18 11.31 16.59
N PRO A 60 10.47 10.91 16.63
CA PRO A 60 11.58 11.83 16.35
C PRO A 60 11.40 12.60 15.04
N GLN A 61 10.92 11.93 13.98
CA GLN A 61 10.62 12.56 12.68
C GLN A 61 9.49 13.62 12.70
N ASP A 62 8.68 13.68 13.76
CA ASP A 62 7.62 14.68 13.92
C ASP A 62 8.10 15.92 14.71
N LEU A 63 9.29 15.88 15.31
CA LEU A 63 9.85 16.93 16.17
C LEU A 63 10.83 17.82 15.37
N PRO A 64 10.68 19.16 15.41
CA PRO A 64 11.55 20.08 14.67
C PRO A 64 12.97 20.17 15.26
N ASP A 65 13.13 19.80 16.51
CA ASP A 65 14.34 19.88 17.33
C ASP A 65 14.92 18.49 17.66
N ALA A 66 14.49 17.44 16.96
CA ALA A 66 15.02 16.09 17.14
C ALA A 66 16.52 16.01 16.83
N GLU A 67 17.25 15.30 17.70
CA GLU A 67 18.66 14.99 17.47
C GLU A 67 18.79 13.65 16.72
N ILE A 68 19.95 13.43 16.07
CA ILE A 68 20.24 12.17 15.38
C ILE A 68 20.21 10.99 16.37
N ALA A 69 20.61 11.25 17.63
CA ALA A 69 20.60 10.25 18.70
C ALA A 69 19.18 9.74 19.04
N ASP A 70 18.13 10.55 18.81
CA ASP A 70 16.74 10.16 19.10
C ASP A 70 16.24 9.02 18.19
N GLY A 71 16.91 8.80 17.06
CA GLY A 71 16.62 7.72 16.10
C GLY A 71 17.62 6.56 16.11
N ALA A 72 18.56 6.51 17.06
CA ALA A 72 19.70 5.56 17.05
C ALA A 72 19.36 4.11 17.46
N GLY A 73 18.07 3.77 17.59
CA GLY A 73 17.64 2.40 17.88
C GLY A 73 17.65 1.48 16.65
N GLU A 74 17.41 0.19 16.87
CA GLU A 74 17.19 -0.76 15.79
C GLU A 74 15.92 -0.39 14.99
N LEU A 75 16.03 -0.26 13.67
CA LEU A 75 14.88 0.04 12.80
C LEU A 75 13.93 -1.15 12.64
N GLY A 76 14.44 -2.37 12.80
CA GLY A 76 13.74 -3.62 12.56
C GLY A 76 14.41 -4.48 11.48
N HIS A 77 13.76 -5.59 11.14
CA HIS A 77 14.31 -6.55 10.19
C HIS A 77 14.05 -6.13 8.74
N PHE A 78 15.10 -6.16 7.91
CA PHE A 78 15.03 -6.00 6.46
C PHE A 78 15.64 -7.22 5.78
N THR A 79 14.94 -7.79 4.80
CA THR A 79 15.46 -8.89 4.00
C THR A 79 16.59 -8.38 3.08
N PRO A 80 17.82 -8.89 3.18
CA PRO A 80 18.99 -8.36 2.45
C PRO A 80 18.91 -8.62 0.94
N GLY A 81 18.17 -9.64 0.51
CA GLY A 81 17.90 -9.92 -0.89
C GLY A 81 16.81 -10.99 -1.03
N SER A 82 15.91 -10.78 -1.99
CA SER A 82 14.84 -11.73 -2.31
C SER A 82 14.60 -11.74 -3.82
N TYR A 83 14.57 -12.93 -4.40
CA TYR A 83 14.25 -13.11 -5.83
C TYR A 83 12.74 -13.26 -6.06
N TYR A 84 11.95 -13.54 -5.02
CA TYR A 84 10.52 -13.79 -5.16
C TYR A 84 9.72 -12.62 -5.74
N PRO A 85 10.01 -11.33 -5.44
CA PRO A 85 9.30 -10.22 -6.07
C PRO A 85 9.37 -10.22 -7.59
N PHE A 86 10.51 -10.61 -8.17
CA PHE A 86 10.66 -10.75 -9.61
C PHE A 86 9.75 -11.85 -10.17
N PHE A 87 9.76 -13.03 -9.53
CA PHE A 87 8.93 -14.16 -9.98
C PHE A 87 7.43 -13.88 -9.82
N ILE A 88 7.02 -13.17 -8.76
CA ILE A 88 5.64 -12.71 -8.57
C ILE A 88 5.22 -11.77 -9.71
N ALA A 89 6.07 -10.80 -10.06
CA ALA A 89 5.77 -9.88 -11.16
C ALA A 89 5.66 -10.63 -12.50
N ALA A 90 6.58 -11.56 -12.77
CA ALA A 90 6.57 -12.37 -13.99
C ALA A 90 5.32 -13.28 -14.08
N SER A 91 4.96 -13.96 -12.98
CA SER A 91 3.80 -14.84 -12.94
C SER A 91 2.49 -14.06 -13.02
N ALA A 92 2.39 -12.89 -12.38
CA ALA A 92 1.22 -12.02 -12.47
C ALA A 92 1.04 -11.50 -13.90
N THR A 93 2.13 -11.11 -14.56
CA THR A 93 2.11 -10.70 -15.97
C THR A 93 1.62 -11.83 -16.86
N LEU A 94 2.12 -13.06 -16.64
CA LEU A 94 1.64 -14.25 -17.35
C LEU A 94 0.15 -14.49 -17.11
N GLY A 95 -0.31 -14.33 -15.86
CA GLY A 95 -1.72 -14.50 -15.49
C GLY A 95 -2.63 -13.50 -16.22
N VAL A 96 -2.26 -12.22 -16.24
CA VAL A 96 -2.99 -11.17 -16.95
C VAL A 96 -2.97 -11.40 -18.47
N SER A 97 -1.86 -11.92 -19.02
CA SER A 97 -1.77 -12.25 -20.46
C SER A 97 -2.80 -13.31 -20.90
N GLY A 98 -3.32 -14.11 -19.96
CA GLY A 98 -4.40 -15.06 -20.22
C GLY A 98 -5.72 -14.43 -20.65
N PHE A 99 -5.96 -13.14 -20.39
CA PHE A 99 -7.11 -12.43 -20.99
C PHE A 99 -7.02 -12.33 -22.52
N ILE A 100 -5.81 -12.36 -23.07
CA ILE A 100 -5.55 -12.26 -24.52
C ILE A 100 -5.41 -13.66 -25.13
N PHE A 101 -4.60 -14.52 -24.52
CA PHE A 101 -4.21 -15.81 -25.11
C PHE A 101 -5.08 -17.00 -24.67
N GLY A 102 -5.87 -16.83 -23.61
CA GLY A 102 -6.83 -17.83 -23.15
C GLY A 102 -6.73 -18.15 -21.66
N ILE A 103 -7.85 -18.64 -21.11
CA ILE A 103 -8.05 -18.88 -19.67
C ILE A 103 -7.04 -19.85 -19.05
N TRP A 104 -6.53 -20.80 -19.82
CA TRP A 104 -5.53 -21.77 -19.34
C TRP A 104 -4.25 -21.07 -18.89
N LEU A 105 -3.83 -20.01 -19.58
CA LEU A 105 -2.64 -19.22 -19.23
C LEU A 105 -2.91 -18.36 -18.00
N ALA A 106 -4.13 -17.83 -17.85
CA ALA A 106 -4.53 -17.11 -16.64
C ALA A 106 -4.50 -18.02 -15.40
N LEU A 107 -4.96 -19.28 -15.53
CA LEU A 107 -4.89 -20.26 -14.45
C LEU A 107 -3.45 -20.61 -14.08
N ILE A 108 -2.57 -20.84 -15.07
CA ILE A 108 -1.15 -21.12 -14.82
C ILE A 108 -0.49 -19.93 -14.11
N GLY A 109 -0.62 -18.71 -14.66
CA GLY A 109 -0.02 -17.52 -14.06
C GLY A 109 -0.59 -17.20 -12.67
N GLY A 110 -1.88 -17.41 -12.47
CA GLY A 110 -2.54 -17.26 -11.17
C GLY A 110 -2.00 -18.25 -10.12
N LEU A 111 -1.89 -19.53 -10.46
CA LEU A 111 -1.32 -20.55 -9.58
C LEU A 111 0.16 -20.29 -9.28
N MET A 112 0.95 -19.88 -10.29
CA MET A 112 2.35 -19.48 -10.09
C MET A 112 2.47 -18.26 -9.17
N THR A 113 1.59 -17.27 -9.32
CA THR A 113 1.58 -16.07 -8.45
C THR A 113 1.27 -16.45 -7.02
N LEU A 114 0.26 -17.30 -6.80
CA LEU A 114 -0.08 -17.79 -5.46
C LEU A 114 1.09 -18.56 -4.84
N PHE A 115 1.78 -19.40 -5.62
CA PHE A 115 2.97 -20.11 -5.17
C PHE A 115 4.10 -19.16 -4.76
N PHE A 116 4.49 -18.21 -5.62
CA PHE A 116 5.60 -17.31 -5.30
C PHE A 116 5.28 -16.30 -4.19
N VAL A 117 4.02 -15.86 -4.05
CA VAL A 117 3.58 -15.08 -2.89
C VAL A 117 3.73 -15.90 -1.60
N THR A 118 3.36 -17.18 -1.65
CA THR A 118 3.54 -18.09 -0.51
C THR A 118 5.03 -18.21 -0.16
N CYS A 119 5.91 -18.39 -1.15
CA CYS A 119 7.35 -18.42 -0.92
C CYS A 119 7.89 -17.11 -0.33
N LEU A 120 7.48 -15.94 -0.84
CA LEU A 120 7.88 -14.64 -0.29
C LEU A 120 7.46 -14.50 1.18
N VAL A 121 6.23 -14.90 1.52
CA VAL A 121 5.73 -14.84 2.90
C VAL A 121 6.52 -15.78 3.82
N PHE A 122 6.92 -16.95 3.33
CA PHE A 122 7.65 -17.95 4.12
C PHE A 122 9.18 -17.83 4.07
N GLU A 123 9.74 -16.94 3.25
CA GLU A 123 11.19 -16.81 3.03
C GLU A 123 11.98 -16.64 4.33
N ASN A 124 11.61 -15.64 5.14
CA ASN A 124 12.30 -15.36 6.41
C ASN A 124 11.98 -16.39 7.51
N PHE A 125 11.01 -17.29 7.31
CA PHE A 125 10.76 -18.40 8.24
C PHE A 125 11.65 -19.61 7.94
N TRP A 126 12.02 -19.84 6.67
CA TRP A 126 12.94 -20.90 6.27
C TRP A 126 14.41 -20.47 6.33
N HIS A 127 14.65 -19.18 6.11
CA HIS A 127 15.95 -18.54 6.19
C HIS A 127 15.89 -17.45 7.27
N PRO A 128 15.88 -17.84 8.56
CA PRO A 128 15.81 -16.87 9.64
C PRO A 128 17.03 -15.93 9.60
N PRO A 129 16.84 -14.63 9.87
CA PRO A 129 17.94 -13.69 9.97
C PRO A 129 18.90 -14.14 11.09
N VAL A 130 20.19 -13.98 10.84
CA VAL A 130 21.22 -14.15 11.87
C VAL A 130 21.00 -13.04 12.90
N PRO A 131 20.99 -13.33 14.22
CA PRO A 131 20.93 -12.28 15.24
C PRO A 131 22.09 -11.32 15.03
N GLU A 132 21.80 -10.02 14.96
CA GLU A 132 22.83 -8.98 15.00
C GLU A 132 23.23 -8.79 16.48
N ASP A 133 24.51 -8.98 16.79
CA ASP A 133 25.11 -8.84 18.14
C ASP A 133 25.04 -7.42 18.71
#